data_AF-A0A8T6FPL2-F1
#
_entry.id   AF-A0A8T6FPL2-F1
#
_cell.length_a   1.000
_cell.length_b   1.000
_cell.length_c   1.000
_cell.angle_alpha   90.00
_cell.angle_beta   90.00
_cell.angle_gamma   90.00
#
_symmetry.space_group_name_H-M   'P 1'
#
loop_
_entity.id
_entity.type
_entity.pdbx_description
1 polymer ?
#
loop_
_entity_poly.entity_id
_entity_poly.type
_entity_poly.pdbx_seq_one_letter_code
_entity_poly.pdbx_strand_id
1 'polypeptide(L)'
;MRSSRSGSSSEAARPSGVIVSSRKYVAIAVSSSPAHSDRSRADRRRPADVAITTEYHRGAQAAANAAAEGAAMRFGGFSFGSWHESESHGEVLAQLVELAVQSDRLGLDSFWLGEHHFSRHGILADTMVMAAHIAARTEHIRIGTAVIVLPLHNPVRVAEQVAIVDHLSGGRVDVGVGIGYQQREFAGLGVDIDEARARFIESLDVMVRAWTDEPLVYEGEHVRIAAEDAITVYPKPLQQPHPPLYQAVSTTPASIDLAASRGLPVIVGGPTDVLGRAPEVIAHWRERMRAHGRDPEGHDLPCLQNVFVAETDEAAHAELERVDASWSLRVLREVGSPIGRDGKVPEGYEHWVQRWQQRQLASGEAARTDVPQLFGSPDTVAKQVQALRDQGVEHVFGRFTIPGIPFDRVQRSLELFATEVAPRFRESRPAPPPAAVEAAAAPG
;
A
#
# COMPACT_ATOMS: atom_id res chain seq x y z
N MET A 1 4.67 -20.91 -65.94
CA MET A 1 4.12 -19.98 -66.96
C MET A 1 3.20 -19.00 -66.23
N ARG A 2 3.28 -17.68 -66.41
CA ARG A 2 2.66 -16.86 -67.49
C ARG A 2 1.15 -17.21 -67.66
N SER A 3 0.18 -16.28 -67.59
CA SER A 3 0.28 -14.80 -67.54
C SER A 3 -1.03 -14.11 -67.05
N SER A 4 -0.92 -12.86 -66.54
CA SER A 4 -1.81 -11.65 -66.71
C SER A 4 -3.35 -11.80 -66.84
N ARG A 5 -4.25 -10.92 -66.34
CA ARG A 5 -4.32 -9.47 -65.97
C ARG A 5 -5.75 -9.24 -65.37
N SER A 6 -6.32 -8.10 -64.92
CA SER A 6 -6.01 -6.76 -64.35
C SER A 6 -7.36 -6.11 -63.95
N GLY A 7 -7.50 -5.07 -63.10
CA GLY A 7 -6.51 -4.33 -62.30
C GLY A 7 -6.75 -2.80 -62.28
N SER A 8 -7.61 -2.31 -61.37
CA SER A 8 -7.87 -0.88 -61.06
C SER A 8 -8.41 -0.76 -59.61
N SER A 9 -7.99 0.11 -58.67
CA SER A 9 -7.46 1.49 -58.66
C SER A 9 -8.51 2.60 -58.77
N SER A 10 -8.77 3.30 -57.66
CA SER A 10 -9.34 4.66 -57.61
C SER A 10 -8.66 5.45 -56.47
N GLU A 11 -8.59 6.78 -56.60
CA GLU A 11 -7.72 7.64 -55.77
C GLU A 11 -8.47 8.51 -54.75
N ALA A 12 -7.74 8.75 -53.64
CA ALA A 12 -7.62 9.97 -52.85
C ALA A 12 -8.78 10.98 -52.70
N ALA A 13 -9.04 11.34 -51.43
CA ALA A 13 -9.33 12.72 -51.04
C ALA A 13 -8.68 13.04 -49.67
N ARG A 14 -8.07 14.23 -49.54
CA ARG A 14 -7.60 14.84 -48.27
C ARG A 14 -7.82 16.36 -48.34
N PRO A 15 -8.42 16.98 -47.31
CA PRO A 15 -8.05 18.30 -46.83
C PRO A 15 -7.00 18.15 -45.71
N SER A 16 -5.85 18.83 -45.67
CA SER A 16 -5.58 20.28 -45.68
C SER A 16 -6.16 21.00 -44.45
N GLY A 17 -5.28 21.38 -43.51
CA GLY A 17 -5.70 21.92 -42.19
C GLY A 17 -4.55 22.11 -41.20
N VAL A 18 -3.42 22.67 -41.63
CA VAL A 18 -2.28 22.99 -40.73
C VAL A 18 -2.42 24.43 -40.23
N ILE A 19 -2.58 24.61 -38.92
CA ILE A 19 -2.53 25.92 -38.25
C ILE A 19 -1.29 25.97 -37.36
N VAL A 20 -0.24 26.67 -37.83
CA VAL A 20 0.97 26.96 -37.04
C VAL A 20 0.84 28.34 -36.41
N SER A 21 0.57 28.40 -35.11
CA SER A 21 0.58 29.63 -34.33
C SER A 21 1.98 29.90 -33.74
N SER A 22 2.83 30.61 -34.48
CA SER A 22 4.18 30.95 -34.06
C SER A 22 4.21 32.12 -33.06
N ARG A 23 4.25 31.81 -31.75
CA ARG A 23 4.61 32.80 -30.71
C ARG A 23 6.13 32.87 -30.56
N LYS A 24 6.66 34.08 -30.73
CA LYS A 24 8.09 34.39 -30.55
C LYS A 24 8.42 34.43 -29.05
N TYR A 25 9.45 33.71 -28.63
CA TYR A 25 10.15 33.99 -27.38
C TYR A 25 11.47 34.70 -27.66
N VAL A 26 11.82 35.66 -26.82
CA VAL A 26 13.04 36.47 -26.95
C VAL A 26 14.20 35.71 -26.31
N ALA A 27 15.23 35.38 -27.08
CA ALA A 27 16.46 34.82 -26.55
C ALA A 27 17.26 35.89 -25.79
N ILE A 28 17.33 35.77 -24.46
CA ILE A 28 18.26 36.57 -23.65
C ILE A 28 19.62 35.86 -23.71
N ALA A 29 20.57 36.44 -24.44
CA ALA A 29 21.94 35.94 -24.47
C ALA A 29 22.69 36.37 -23.20
N VAL A 30 23.24 35.40 -22.46
CA VAL A 30 24.24 35.64 -21.41
C VAL A 30 25.57 35.11 -21.91
N SER A 31 26.59 35.97 -21.92
CA SER A 31 27.90 35.68 -22.51
C SER A 31 28.76 34.78 -21.62
N SER A 32 29.42 33.80 -22.24
CA SER A 32 30.42 32.95 -21.57
C SER A 32 31.80 33.62 -21.50
N SER A 33 32.56 33.32 -20.44
CA SER A 33 34.03 33.32 -20.46
C SER A 33 34.59 32.50 -19.29
N PRO A 34 35.74 31.77 -19.43
CA PRO A 34 36.12 30.74 -18.46
C PRO A 34 37.37 31.04 -17.61
N ALA A 35 37.39 30.52 -16.37
CA ALA A 35 38.60 30.23 -15.58
C ALA A 35 38.32 28.98 -14.71
N HIS A 36 38.93 27.83 -15.01
CA HIS A 36 40.21 27.37 -14.46
C HIS A 36 40.23 27.09 -12.94
N SER A 37 40.04 25.80 -12.62
CA SER A 37 40.68 25.03 -11.54
C SER A 37 40.87 25.64 -10.14
N ASP A 38 40.26 25.00 -9.15
CA ASP A 38 41.04 24.17 -8.21
C ASP A 38 40.23 22.93 -7.74
N ARG A 39 40.91 21.92 -7.19
CA ARG A 39 40.33 20.72 -6.55
C ARG A 39 40.71 20.68 -5.07
N SER A 40 39.79 21.08 -4.19
CA SER A 40 39.93 20.83 -2.75
C SER A 40 38.70 20.12 -2.17
N ARG A 41 38.95 19.18 -1.24
CA ARG A 41 37.91 18.56 -0.41
C ARG A 41 37.50 19.57 0.66
N ALA A 42 36.34 20.20 0.50
CA ALA A 42 35.73 21.04 1.53
C ALA A 42 34.44 20.39 2.06
N ASP A 43 34.27 20.48 3.38
CA ASP A 43 33.12 20.12 4.22
C ASP A 43 31.76 20.08 3.48
N ARG A 44 31.37 18.90 2.96
CA ARG A 44 29.99 18.64 2.53
C ARG A 44 29.12 18.47 3.78
N ARG A 45 28.75 19.59 4.39
CA ARG A 45 27.63 19.64 5.33
C ARG A 45 26.41 19.08 4.62
N ARG A 46 25.75 18.11 5.24
CA ARG A 46 24.46 17.61 4.74
C ARG A 46 23.48 18.80 4.65
N PRO A 47 22.63 18.88 3.61
CA PRO A 47 21.45 19.74 3.66
C PRO A 47 20.72 19.46 4.99
N ALA A 48 20.31 20.52 5.68
CA ALA A 48 19.82 20.41 7.05
C ALA A 48 18.62 19.45 7.18
N ASP A 49 18.42 18.90 8.37
CA ASP A 49 17.25 18.11 8.73
C ASP A 49 15.97 18.98 8.71
N VAL A 50 15.45 19.25 7.51
CA VAL A 50 14.22 20.05 7.33
C VAL A 50 13.04 19.26 7.87
N ALA A 51 12.46 19.76 8.98
CA ALA A 51 11.32 19.15 9.66
C ALA A 51 10.00 19.35 8.90
N ILE A 52 9.89 18.75 7.71
CA ILE A 52 8.70 18.80 6.83
C ILE A 52 7.44 18.22 7.52
N THR A 53 7.62 17.39 8.57
CA THR A 53 6.60 16.46 9.08
C THR A 53 5.81 16.95 10.31
N THR A 54 5.95 18.19 10.78
CA THR A 54 5.33 18.66 12.05
C THR A 54 4.18 19.64 11.88
N GLU A 55 4.05 20.26 10.70
CA GLU A 55 2.87 21.07 10.33
C GLU A 55 2.03 20.42 9.22
N TYR A 56 2.65 19.84 8.19
CA TYR A 56 1.93 19.11 7.13
C TYR A 56 0.99 18.03 7.68
N HIS A 57 1.49 17.13 8.54
CA HIS A 57 0.65 16.03 9.04
C HIS A 57 -0.52 16.52 9.92
N ARG A 58 -0.43 17.69 10.58
CA ARG A 58 -1.57 18.25 11.35
C ARG A 58 -2.78 18.59 10.47
N GLY A 59 -2.57 18.93 9.19
CA GLY A 59 -3.65 19.15 8.23
C GLY A 59 -4.39 17.83 7.89
N ALA A 60 -3.63 16.79 7.54
CA ALA A 60 -4.19 15.45 7.28
C ALA A 60 -4.89 14.86 8.51
N GLN A 61 -4.31 15.06 9.71
CA GLN A 61 -4.84 14.59 10.98
C GLN A 61 -6.26 15.12 11.24
N ALA A 62 -6.55 16.38 10.89
CA ALA A 62 -7.87 16.98 11.14
C ALA A 62 -9.01 16.24 10.38
N ALA A 63 -8.75 15.79 9.16
CA ALA A 63 -9.72 15.01 8.37
C ALA A 63 -9.90 13.58 8.91
N ALA A 64 -8.83 12.96 9.42
CA ALA A 64 -8.91 11.64 10.06
C ALA A 64 -9.60 11.70 11.44
N ASN A 65 -9.29 12.71 12.26
CA ASN A 65 -9.85 12.91 13.59
C ASN A 65 -11.37 13.12 13.56
N ALA A 66 -11.90 13.75 12.51
CA ALA A 66 -13.35 13.92 12.31
C ALA A 66 -14.13 12.60 12.17
N ALA A 67 -13.45 11.47 12.00
CA ALA A 67 -14.03 10.13 11.97
C ALA A 67 -13.84 9.32 13.27
N ALA A 68 -13.22 9.90 14.31
CA ALA A 68 -12.75 9.18 15.51
C ALA A 68 -13.58 9.42 16.80
N GLU A 69 -14.50 10.39 16.82
CA GLU A 69 -15.32 10.68 18.02
C GLU A 69 -16.51 9.71 18.15
N GLY A 70 -16.27 8.58 18.82
CA GLY A 70 -17.25 7.51 19.07
C GLY A 70 -16.76 6.18 18.48
N ALA A 71 -16.24 5.29 19.33
CA ALA A 71 -15.35 4.19 18.96
C ALA A 71 -16.03 3.00 18.23
N ALA A 72 -16.57 3.25 17.04
CA ALA A 72 -16.96 2.23 16.06
C ALA A 72 -15.71 1.67 15.34
N MET A 73 -15.65 0.36 15.16
CA MET A 73 -14.54 -0.27 14.43
C MET A 73 -14.70 -0.12 12.92
N ARG A 74 -13.57 0.11 12.24
CA ARG A 74 -13.46 0.05 10.77
C ARG A 74 -13.16 -1.37 10.30
N PHE A 75 -13.78 -1.75 9.18
CA PHE A 75 -13.60 -3.07 8.58
C PHE A 75 -13.32 -2.97 7.09
N GLY A 76 -12.30 -3.68 6.62
CA GLY A 76 -11.91 -3.70 5.21
C GLY A 76 -11.56 -5.09 4.67
N GLY A 77 -11.30 -5.16 3.36
CA GLY A 77 -10.74 -6.34 2.68
C GLY A 77 -9.25 -6.18 2.34
N PHE A 78 -8.59 -7.29 1.99
CA PHE A 78 -7.19 -7.31 1.56
C PHE A 78 -6.92 -8.34 0.48
N SER A 79 -6.06 -8.02 -0.49
CA SER A 79 -5.46 -9.01 -1.39
C SER A 79 -4.12 -8.57 -1.97
N PHE A 80 -3.23 -9.56 -2.20
CA PHE A 80 -2.04 -9.46 -3.05
C PHE A 80 -2.11 -10.42 -4.27
N GLY A 81 -3.30 -10.99 -4.54
CA GLY A 81 -3.49 -11.98 -5.61
C GLY A 81 -2.68 -13.25 -5.35
N SER A 82 -2.92 -13.95 -4.25
CA SER A 82 -2.30 -15.26 -3.99
C SER A 82 -2.70 -16.23 -5.09
N TRP A 83 -1.74 -16.83 -5.81
CA TRP A 83 -2.03 -17.66 -6.97
C TRP A 83 -1.86 -19.15 -6.67
N HIS A 84 -2.97 -19.86 -6.48
CA HIS A 84 -2.99 -21.32 -6.40
C HIS A 84 -2.97 -21.94 -7.81
N GLU A 85 -2.22 -23.04 -8.00
CA GLU A 85 -2.04 -23.65 -9.33
C GLU A 85 -3.30 -24.28 -9.97
N SER A 86 -4.42 -24.36 -9.25
CA SER A 86 -5.71 -24.74 -9.83
C SER A 86 -6.40 -23.61 -10.62
N GLU A 87 -5.86 -22.39 -10.56
CA GLU A 87 -6.44 -21.17 -11.10
C GLU A 87 -5.50 -20.53 -12.13
N SER A 88 -6.04 -19.83 -13.12
CA SER A 88 -5.25 -18.96 -13.98
C SER A 88 -4.98 -17.60 -13.33
N HIS A 89 -3.91 -16.92 -13.77
CA HIS A 89 -3.63 -15.55 -13.35
C HIS A 89 -4.81 -14.59 -13.65
N GLY A 90 -5.55 -14.84 -14.72
CA GLY A 90 -6.72 -14.03 -15.10
C GLY A 90 -7.88 -14.18 -14.11
N GLU A 91 -8.13 -15.40 -13.62
CA GLU A 91 -9.13 -15.66 -12.59
C GLU A 91 -8.74 -15.01 -11.26
N VAL A 92 -7.49 -15.19 -10.79
CA VAL A 92 -7.01 -14.59 -9.54
C VAL A 92 -7.11 -13.05 -9.55
N LEU A 93 -6.80 -12.41 -10.68
CA LEU A 93 -6.94 -10.94 -10.82
C LEU A 93 -8.41 -10.50 -10.90
N ALA A 94 -9.28 -11.26 -11.59
CA ALA A 94 -10.71 -10.96 -11.64
C ALA A 94 -11.41 -11.15 -10.29
N GLN A 95 -11.06 -12.21 -9.55
CA GLN A 95 -11.51 -12.48 -8.19
C GLN A 95 -11.11 -11.35 -7.23
N LEU A 96 -9.88 -10.86 -7.31
CA LEU A 96 -9.41 -9.72 -6.50
C LEU A 96 -10.30 -8.48 -6.71
N VAL A 97 -10.60 -8.15 -7.97
CA VAL A 97 -11.47 -7.02 -8.31
C VAL A 97 -12.90 -7.25 -7.81
N GLU A 98 -13.50 -8.42 -8.03
CA GLU A 98 -14.88 -8.65 -7.58
C GLU A 98 -14.99 -8.75 -6.06
N LEU A 99 -13.94 -9.17 -5.35
CA LEU A 99 -13.88 -9.10 -3.88
C LEU A 99 -13.87 -7.65 -3.37
N ALA A 100 -13.16 -6.74 -4.07
CA ALA A 100 -13.18 -5.30 -3.76
C ALA A 100 -14.56 -4.68 -4.04
N VAL A 101 -15.18 -5.04 -5.17
CA VAL A 101 -16.53 -4.58 -5.55
C VAL A 101 -17.61 -5.15 -4.62
N GLN A 102 -17.46 -6.40 -4.15
CA GLN A 102 -18.34 -6.97 -3.15
C GLN A 102 -18.15 -6.28 -1.78
N SER A 103 -16.90 -5.95 -1.41
CA SER A 103 -16.61 -5.19 -0.18
C SER A 103 -17.28 -3.81 -0.18
N ASP A 104 -17.25 -3.11 -1.32
CA ASP A 104 -17.92 -1.82 -1.55
C ASP A 104 -19.45 -1.94 -1.41
N ARG A 105 -20.07 -2.91 -2.12
CA ARG A 105 -21.51 -3.20 -2.05
C ARG A 105 -21.99 -3.59 -0.64
N LEU A 106 -21.14 -4.27 0.14
CA LEU A 106 -21.42 -4.67 1.53
C LEU A 106 -21.12 -3.55 2.54
N GLY A 107 -20.67 -2.38 2.09
CA GLY A 107 -20.38 -1.24 2.95
C GLY A 107 -19.20 -1.47 3.89
N LEU A 108 -18.14 -2.16 3.44
CA LEU A 108 -16.85 -2.13 4.11
C LEU A 108 -16.15 -0.77 3.88
N ASP A 109 -15.31 -0.37 4.84
CA ASP A 109 -14.68 0.95 4.88
C ASP A 109 -13.51 1.07 3.90
N SER A 110 -12.76 -0.02 3.69
CA SER A 110 -11.51 -0.03 2.93
C SER A 110 -11.24 -1.35 2.20
N PHE A 111 -10.48 -1.31 1.11
CA PHE A 111 -9.94 -2.49 0.44
C PHE A 111 -8.46 -2.26 0.11
N TRP A 112 -7.59 -3.11 0.63
CA TRP A 112 -6.15 -2.91 0.62
C TRP A 112 -5.43 -3.84 -0.37
N LEU A 113 -4.38 -3.32 -1.02
CA LEU A 113 -3.63 -3.98 -2.08
C LEU A 113 -2.17 -4.19 -1.68
N GLY A 114 -1.71 -5.44 -1.64
CA GLY A 114 -0.31 -5.78 -1.36
C GLY A 114 0.49 -6.03 -2.64
N GLU A 115 1.67 -5.40 -2.76
CA GLU A 115 2.60 -5.62 -3.86
C GLU A 115 3.45 -6.89 -3.66
N HIS A 116 3.52 -7.75 -4.68
CA HIS A 116 4.44 -8.90 -4.70
C HIS A 116 4.89 -9.28 -6.13
N HIS A 117 6.09 -9.83 -6.24
CA HIS A 117 6.74 -10.15 -7.53
C HIS A 117 7.20 -11.60 -7.66
N PHE A 118 7.30 -12.05 -8.91
CA PHE A 118 8.00 -13.27 -9.36
C PHE A 118 7.66 -14.61 -8.69
N SER A 119 6.53 -14.73 -7.98
CA SER A 119 6.22 -15.89 -7.14
C SER A 119 4.72 -16.19 -7.08
N ARG A 120 4.36 -17.35 -6.52
CA ARG A 120 2.96 -17.67 -6.20
C ARG A 120 2.44 -16.93 -4.96
N HIS A 121 3.30 -16.24 -4.20
CA HIS A 121 2.88 -15.60 -2.96
C HIS A 121 1.83 -14.53 -3.25
N GLY A 122 2.14 -13.62 -4.18
CA GLY A 122 1.20 -12.72 -4.80
C GLY A 122 1.64 -12.40 -6.23
N ILE A 123 0.67 -12.24 -7.14
CA ILE A 123 0.91 -11.85 -8.55
C ILE A 123 0.58 -10.37 -8.82
N LEU A 124 0.21 -9.61 -7.79
CA LEU A 124 -0.06 -8.17 -7.90
C LEU A 124 1.25 -7.36 -7.87
N ALA A 125 1.84 -7.16 -9.06
CA ALA A 125 3.12 -6.47 -9.21
C ALA A 125 3.05 -4.93 -9.27
N ASP A 126 1.86 -4.35 -9.53
CA ASP A 126 1.63 -2.90 -9.46
C ASP A 126 0.26 -2.65 -8.80
N THR A 127 0.30 -2.05 -7.60
CA THR A 127 -0.90 -1.79 -6.79
C THR A 127 -1.68 -0.57 -7.27
N MET A 128 -1.05 0.39 -7.95
CA MET A 128 -1.71 1.60 -8.48
C MET A 128 -2.49 1.32 -9.76
N VAL A 129 -1.98 0.45 -10.65
CA VAL A 129 -2.73 -0.04 -11.81
C VAL A 129 -4.00 -0.78 -11.38
N MET A 130 -3.92 -1.60 -10.33
CA MET A 130 -5.09 -2.27 -9.77
C MET A 130 -6.02 -1.31 -9.02
N ALA A 131 -5.47 -0.36 -8.25
CA ALA A 131 -6.27 0.66 -7.56
C ALA A 131 -7.06 1.52 -8.55
N ALA A 132 -6.49 1.89 -9.70
CA ALA A 132 -7.20 2.60 -10.77
C ALA A 132 -8.38 1.78 -11.32
N HIS A 133 -8.22 0.46 -11.48
CA HIS A 133 -9.31 -0.41 -11.93
C HIS A 133 -10.42 -0.57 -10.88
N ILE A 134 -10.07 -0.67 -9.60
CA ILE A 134 -11.03 -0.75 -8.49
C ILE A 134 -11.75 0.61 -8.32
N ALA A 135 -11.06 1.74 -8.46
CA ALA A 135 -11.65 3.07 -8.41
C ALA A 135 -12.74 3.25 -9.48
N ALA A 136 -12.51 2.78 -10.70
CA ALA A 136 -13.48 2.78 -11.79
C ALA A 136 -14.62 1.73 -11.66
N ARG A 137 -14.64 0.97 -10.56
CA ARG A 137 -15.57 -0.15 -10.31
C ARG A 137 -16.29 -0.07 -8.96
N THR A 138 -16.00 0.93 -8.13
CA THR A 138 -16.50 1.10 -6.75
C THR A 138 -16.87 2.55 -6.48
N GLU A 139 -17.83 2.80 -5.60
CA GLU A 139 -18.37 4.14 -5.35
C GLU A 139 -18.02 4.73 -3.98
N HIS A 140 -17.74 3.91 -2.95
CA HIS A 140 -17.63 4.39 -1.57
C HIS A 140 -16.37 3.93 -0.83
N ILE A 141 -15.93 2.69 -1.06
CA ILE A 141 -14.83 2.06 -0.34
C ILE A 141 -13.51 2.81 -0.54
N ARG A 142 -12.71 2.95 0.53
CA ARG A 142 -11.35 3.49 0.42
C ARG A 142 -10.41 2.45 -0.18
N ILE A 143 -9.47 2.89 -1.00
CA ILE A 143 -8.57 2.00 -1.78
C ILE A 143 -7.16 2.17 -1.24
N GLY A 144 -6.75 1.20 -0.42
CA GLY A 144 -5.50 1.24 0.31
C GLY A 144 -4.37 0.47 -0.37
N THR A 145 -3.12 0.83 -0.10
CA THR A 145 -1.96 -0.04 -0.36
C THR A 145 -1.38 -0.58 0.94
N ALA A 146 -1.16 -1.89 1.03
CA ALA A 146 -0.51 -2.55 2.16
C ALA A 146 0.51 -3.60 1.65
N VAL A 147 1.56 -3.20 0.92
CA VAL A 147 2.08 -1.84 0.69
C VAL A 147 2.63 -1.66 -0.73
N ILE A 148 2.94 -0.41 -1.11
CA ILE A 148 3.94 -0.11 -2.14
C ILE A 148 5.35 -0.31 -1.54
N VAL A 149 6.20 -1.07 -2.22
CA VAL A 149 7.58 -1.34 -1.78
C VAL A 149 8.54 -0.30 -2.36
N LEU A 150 8.53 0.90 -1.77
CA LEU A 150 9.21 2.10 -2.32
C LEU A 150 10.66 1.91 -2.82
N PRO A 151 11.54 1.06 -2.23
CA PRO A 151 12.89 0.83 -2.76
C PRO A 151 12.95 0.24 -4.17
N LEU A 152 11.87 -0.41 -4.63
CA LEU A 152 11.77 -1.05 -5.94
C LEU A 152 11.27 -0.09 -7.05
N HIS A 153 10.87 1.13 -6.69
CA HIS A 153 10.19 2.08 -7.59
C HIS A 153 10.95 3.40 -7.76
N ASN A 154 10.55 4.17 -8.78
CA ASN A 154 10.90 5.58 -8.87
C ASN A 154 9.87 6.41 -8.05
N PRO A 155 10.27 7.15 -7.01
CA PRO A 155 9.33 7.83 -6.10
C PRO A 155 8.54 8.97 -6.74
N VAL A 156 9.08 9.63 -7.78
CA VAL A 156 8.34 10.65 -8.54
C VAL A 156 7.17 10.00 -9.26
N ARG A 157 7.41 8.85 -9.92
CA ARG A 157 6.36 8.12 -10.63
C ARG A 157 5.31 7.54 -9.68
N VAL A 158 5.70 7.11 -8.47
CA VAL A 158 4.73 6.71 -7.44
C VAL A 158 3.88 7.91 -7.00
N ALA A 159 4.48 9.09 -6.81
CA ALA A 159 3.74 10.31 -6.48
C ALA A 159 2.72 10.71 -7.55
N GLU A 160 3.11 10.62 -8.84
CA GLU A 160 2.22 10.82 -10.01
C GLU A 160 1.08 9.78 -10.04
N GLN A 161 1.40 8.49 -9.91
CA GLN A 161 0.42 7.40 -9.92
C GLN A 161 -0.61 7.55 -8.80
N VAL A 162 -0.16 7.80 -7.57
CA VAL A 162 -1.04 8.04 -6.41
C VAL A 162 -1.96 9.23 -6.67
N ALA A 163 -1.43 10.37 -7.14
CA ALA A 163 -2.26 11.55 -7.41
C ALA A 163 -3.29 11.28 -8.51
N ILE A 164 -2.93 10.54 -9.57
CA ILE A 164 -3.87 10.13 -10.63
C ILE A 164 -4.99 9.24 -10.08
N VAL A 165 -4.68 8.22 -9.27
CA VAL A 165 -5.70 7.34 -8.67
C VAL A 165 -6.55 8.08 -7.65
N ASP A 166 -5.98 9.05 -6.93
CA ASP A 166 -6.71 9.88 -5.97
C ASP A 166 -7.81 10.71 -6.66
N HIS A 167 -7.49 11.35 -7.80
CA HIS A 167 -8.49 12.01 -8.65
C HIS A 167 -9.50 11.02 -9.26
N LEU A 168 -9.04 9.89 -9.81
CA LEU A 168 -9.93 8.88 -10.42
C LEU A 168 -10.89 8.22 -9.42
N SER A 169 -10.51 8.16 -8.14
CA SER A 169 -11.34 7.60 -7.07
C SER A 169 -12.25 8.62 -6.39
N GLY A 170 -12.03 9.93 -6.60
CA GLY A 170 -12.73 11.00 -5.89
C GLY A 170 -12.25 11.19 -4.45
N GLY A 171 -10.95 11.01 -4.18
CA GLY A 171 -10.35 11.24 -2.86
C GLY A 171 -10.42 10.05 -1.90
N ARG A 172 -10.43 8.83 -2.44
CA ARG A 172 -10.59 7.58 -1.65
C ARG A 172 -9.30 6.79 -1.46
N VAL A 173 -8.13 7.29 -1.87
CA VAL A 173 -6.86 6.54 -1.76
C VAL A 173 -6.26 6.61 -0.35
N ASP A 174 -5.78 5.48 0.16
CA ASP A 174 -4.93 5.39 1.36
C ASP A 174 -3.56 4.80 0.98
N VAL A 175 -2.48 5.52 1.28
CA VAL A 175 -1.13 5.21 0.78
C VAL A 175 -0.32 4.55 1.88
N GLY A 176 -0.33 3.21 1.93
CA GLY A 176 0.62 2.47 2.77
C GLY A 176 1.88 2.09 2.01
N VAL A 177 3.03 2.45 2.58
CA VAL A 177 4.38 2.21 2.03
C VAL A 177 5.22 1.35 2.95
N GLY A 178 6.20 0.63 2.40
CA GLY A 178 7.14 -0.15 3.20
C GLY A 178 8.47 -0.43 2.51
N ILE A 179 9.41 -0.98 3.30
CA ILE A 179 10.80 -1.25 2.89
C ILE A 179 10.91 -2.52 2.02
N GLY A 180 10.01 -3.49 2.19
CA GLY A 180 10.12 -4.82 1.55
C GLY A 180 11.05 -5.77 2.30
N TYR A 181 11.08 -7.05 1.92
CA TYR A 181 11.88 -8.07 2.64
C TYR A 181 12.29 -9.33 1.85
N GLN A 182 11.78 -9.57 0.64
CA GLN A 182 12.10 -10.80 -0.10
C GLN A 182 13.30 -10.57 -1.01
N GLN A 183 14.39 -11.31 -0.79
CA GLN A 183 15.61 -11.16 -1.57
C GLN A 183 15.42 -11.45 -3.06
N ARG A 184 14.42 -12.28 -3.39
CA ARG A 184 14.02 -12.61 -4.77
C ARG A 184 13.39 -11.44 -5.52
N GLU A 185 12.67 -10.55 -4.83
CA GLU A 185 12.01 -9.39 -5.43
C GLU A 185 13.06 -8.31 -5.75
N PHE A 186 13.90 -7.97 -4.77
CA PHE A 186 15.07 -7.08 -4.91
C PHE A 186 16.01 -7.51 -6.04
N ALA A 187 16.55 -8.72 -5.97
CA ALA A 187 17.48 -9.24 -6.98
C ALA A 187 16.82 -9.44 -8.36
N GLY A 188 15.50 -9.59 -8.43
CA GLY A 188 14.75 -9.70 -9.68
C GLY A 188 14.54 -8.36 -10.40
N LEU A 189 14.47 -7.26 -9.65
CA LEU A 189 14.36 -5.89 -10.17
C LEU A 189 15.71 -5.15 -10.25
N GLY A 190 16.81 -5.80 -9.85
CA GLY A 190 18.16 -5.23 -9.92
C GLY A 190 18.45 -4.18 -8.84
N VAL A 191 17.74 -4.24 -7.71
CA VAL A 191 17.95 -3.38 -6.53
C VAL A 191 18.69 -4.17 -5.47
N ASP A 192 19.70 -3.57 -4.83
CA ASP A 192 20.34 -4.20 -3.67
C ASP A 192 19.45 -4.05 -2.42
N ILE A 193 19.35 -5.11 -1.63
CA ILE A 193 18.52 -5.15 -0.42
C ILE A 193 19.21 -4.45 0.76
N ASP A 194 20.55 -4.40 0.79
CA ASP A 194 21.28 -3.65 1.81
C ASP A 194 21.04 -2.13 1.66
N GLU A 195 20.75 -1.66 0.43
CA GLU A 195 20.32 -0.28 0.16
C GLU A 195 18.84 -0.01 0.51
N ALA A 196 18.02 -1.04 0.78
CA ALA A 196 16.56 -0.92 0.86
C ALA A 196 16.08 0.12 1.89
N ARG A 197 16.73 0.17 3.06
CA ARG A 197 16.37 1.12 4.14
C ARG A 197 16.67 2.57 3.75
N ALA A 198 17.81 2.83 3.12
CA ALA A 198 18.21 4.17 2.67
C ALA A 198 17.31 4.63 1.50
N ARG A 199 17.11 3.76 0.51
CA ARG A 199 16.16 3.96 -0.60
C ARG A 199 14.74 4.27 -0.10
N PHE A 200 14.23 3.55 0.90
CA PHE A 200 12.91 3.81 1.46
C PHE A 200 12.79 5.23 2.04
N ILE A 201 13.80 5.67 2.79
CA ILE A 201 13.82 7.01 3.42
C ILE A 201 13.84 8.09 2.34
N GLU A 202 14.72 7.99 1.34
CA GLU A 202 14.79 8.98 0.24
C GLU A 202 13.53 8.98 -0.62
N SER A 203 13.01 7.80 -1.00
CA SER A 203 11.78 7.69 -1.78
C SER A 203 10.58 8.28 -1.05
N LEU A 204 10.48 8.12 0.28
CA LEU A 204 9.45 8.71 1.10
C LEU A 204 9.54 10.25 1.14
N ASP A 205 10.74 10.79 1.35
CA ASP A 205 10.95 12.25 1.36
C ASP A 205 10.66 12.88 -0.02
N VAL A 206 11.06 12.21 -1.10
CA VAL A 206 10.81 12.66 -2.48
C VAL A 206 9.32 12.59 -2.83
N MET A 207 8.62 11.53 -2.45
CA MET A 207 7.19 11.36 -2.71
C MET A 207 6.35 12.42 -1.99
N VAL A 208 6.64 12.71 -0.71
CA VAL A 208 5.92 13.76 0.04
C VAL A 208 6.21 15.15 -0.53
N ARG A 209 7.47 15.45 -0.90
CA ARG A 209 7.83 16.73 -1.55
C ARG A 209 7.16 16.91 -2.91
N ALA A 210 7.04 15.86 -3.71
CA ALA A 210 6.41 15.90 -5.03
C ALA A 210 4.95 16.39 -5.00
N TRP A 211 4.22 16.09 -3.92
CA TRP A 211 2.85 16.55 -3.73
C TRP A 211 2.72 18.02 -3.28
N THR A 212 3.82 18.68 -2.88
CA THR A 212 3.85 20.12 -2.60
C THR A 212 3.97 20.95 -3.88
N ASP A 213 3.53 22.21 -3.87
CA ASP A 213 3.63 23.11 -5.04
C ASP A 213 5.06 23.63 -5.30
N GLU A 214 6.03 23.35 -4.44
CA GLU A 214 7.43 23.71 -4.67
C GLU A 214 8.05 22.86 -5.79
N PRO A 215 8.97 23.44 -6.60
CA PRO A 215 9.81 22.65 -7.50
C PRO A 215 10.65 21.64 -6.71
N LEU A 216 10.51 20.36 -7.05
CA LEU A 216 11.19 19.25 -6.41
C LEU A 216 12.68 19.28 -6.77
N VAL A 217 13.50 19.52 -5.75
CA VAL A 217 14.96 19.36 -5.77
C VAL A 217 15.33 18.38 -4.64
N TYR A 218 16.21 17.43 -4.94
CA TYR A 218 16.62 16.40 -3.98
C TYR A 218 18.03 15.89 -4.26
N GLU A 219 18.89 15.86 -3.23
CA GLU A 219 20.30 15.46 -3.33
C GLU A 219 20.61 14.32 -2.35
N GLY A 220 20.18 13.12 -2.70
CA GLY A 220 20.40 11.89 -1.93
C GLY A 220 21.59 11.06 -2.39
N GLU A 221 21.67 9.84 -1.86
CA GLU A 221 22.57 8.77 -2.31
C GLU A 221 21.97 8.02 -3.52
N HIS A 222 20.67 7.70 -3.46
CA HIS A 222 19.96 6.89 -4.45
C HIS A 222 19.06 7.73 -5.38
N VAL A 223 18.46 8.82 -4.87
CA VAL A 223 17.64 9.75 -5.67
C VAL A 223 18.38 11.09 -5.83
N ARG A 224 18.47 11.59 -7.07
CA ARG A 224 18.99 12.93 -7.38
C ARG A 224 18.13 13.64 -8.40
N ILE A 225 17.78 14.88 -8.08
CA ILE A 225 17.09 15.85 -8.93
C ILE A 225 17.76 17.18 -8.62
N ALA A 226 18.69 17.58 -9.49
CA ALA A 226 19.53 18.76 -9.29
C ALA A 226 18.73 20.06 -9.41
N ALA A 227 19.28 21.19 -8.96
CA ALA A 227 18.58 22.47 -8.97
C ALA A 227 18.35 23.01 -10.39
N GLU A 228 19.25 22.69 -11.32
CA GLU A 228 19.12 22.95 -12.76
C GLU A 228 18.09 22.04 -13.46
N ASP A 229 17.81 20.86 -12.89
CA ASP A 229 16.85 19.86 -13.39
C ASP A 229 15.54 19.84 -12.57
N ALA A 230 15.26 20.90 -11.81
CA ALA A 230 14.14 20.96 -10.86
C ALA A 230 12.78 20.79 -11.56
N ILE A 231 11.98 19.82 -11.11
CA ILE A 231 10.68 19.48 -11.70
C ILE A 231 9.51 19.85 -10.78
N THR A 232 8.39 20.32 -11.33
CA THR A 232 7.12 20.38 -10.60
C THR A 232 6.27 19.18 -11.00
N VAL A 233 6.04 18.26 -10.07
CA VAL A 233 5.32 17.00 -10.31
C VAL A 233 3.81 17.27 -10.40
N TYR A 234 3.13 16.65 -11.36
CA TYR A 234 1.70 16.82 -11.61
C TYR A 234 1.03 15.48 -12.02
N PRO A 235 -0.27 15.27 -11.72
CA PRO A 235 -1.15 16.16 -10.96
C PRO A 235 -0.76 16.24 -9.47
N LYS A 236 -1.26 17.26 -8.77
CA LYS A 236 -1.29 17.23 -7.30
C LYS A 236 -2.46 16.35 -6.83
N PRO A 237 -2.38 15.68 -5.67
CA PRO A 237 -3.50 14.91 -5.14
C PRO A 237 -4.75 15.77 -4.92
N LEU A 238 -5.92 15.11 -4.87
CA LEU A 238 -7.18 15.74 -4.52
C LEU A 238 -7.32 15.87 -3.01
N GLN A 239 -6.96 14.83 -2.25
CA GLN A 239 -6.90 14.85 -0.80
C GLN A 239 -5.79 15.80 -0.32
N GLN A 240 -6.13 16.73 0.56
CA GLN A 240 -5.24 17.76 1.08
C GLN A 240 -4.82 17.47 2.53
N PRO A 241 -3.55 17.72 2.92
CA PRO A 241 -2.44 18.18 2.09
C PRO A 241 -1.84 17.08 1.19
N HIS A 242 -2.18 15.82 1.45
CA HIS A 242 -1.91 14.65 0.61
C HIS A 242 -2.86 13.51 1.06
N PRO A 243 -2.99 12.40 0.30
CA PRO A 243 -3.72 11.21 0.74
C PRO A 243 -3.14 10.66 2.06
N PRO A 244 -3.96 10.08 2.96
CA PRO A 244 -3.46 9.51 4.22
C PRO A 244 -2.32 8.53 3.99
N LEU A 245 -1.19 8.75 4.67
CA LEU A 245 0.09 8.12 4.39
C LEU A 245 0.53 7.29 5.60
N TYR A 246 0.72 5.99 5.39
CA TYR A 246 1.01 5.02 6.44
C TYR A 246 2.34 4.32 6.17
N GLN A 247 3.10 3.99 7.22
CA GLN A 247 4.25 3.11 7.10
C GLN A 247 3.88 1.70 7.59
N ALA A 248 4.04 0.66 6.78
CA ALA A 248 3.95 -0.70 7.30
C ALA A 248 5.14 -1.03 8.18
N VAL A 249 4.86 -1.59 9.36
CA VAL A 249 5.88 -2.01 10.32
C VAL A 249 5.67 -3.46 10.74
N SER A 250 6.76 -4.04 11.20
CA SER A 250 6.84 -5.36 11.81
C SER A 250 7.50 -5.20 13.18
N THR A 251 7.95 -6.29 13.78
CA THR A 251 8.64 -6.29 15.09
C THR A 251 10.06 -5.68 15.08
N THR A 252 10.50 -5.04 13.99
CA THR A 252 11.83 -4.39 13.90
C THR A 252 11.76 -3.02 14.58
N PRO A 253 12.43 -2.79 15.73
CA PRO A 253 12.25 -1.55 16.51
C PRO A 253 12.65 -0.30 15.72
N ALA A 254 13.74 -0.40 14.96
CA ALA A 254 14.24 0.69 14.11
C ALA A 254 13.31 1.06 12.94
N SER A 255 12.29 0.26 12.62
CA SER A 255 11.24 0.62 11.65
C SER A 255 10.07 1.33 12.33
N ILE A 256 9.71 0.90 13.55
CA ILE A 256 8.69 1.55 14.39
C ILE A 256 9.14 2.96 14.78
N ASP A 257 10.41 3.12 15.19
CA ASP A 257 11.00 4.42 15.51
C ASP A 257 11.10 5.37 14.29
N LEU A 258 11.29 4.83 13.07
CA LEU A 258 11.28 5.61 11.83
C LEU A 258 9.87 6.16 11.52
N ALA A 259 8.82 5.34 11.69
CA ALA A 259 7.44 5.80 11.52
C ALA A 259 7.10 6.89 12.56
N ALA A 260 7.43 6.62 13.84
CA ALA A 260 7.12 7.50 14.95
C ALA A 260 7.90 8.84 14.92
N SER A 261 9.20 8.83 14.59
CA SER A 261 9.98 10.07 14.44
C SER A 261 9.45 10.97 13.32
N ARG A 262 8.91 10.37 12.26
CA ARG A 262 8.21 11.09 11.17
C ARG A 262 6.76 11.44 11.50
N GLY A 263 6.15 10.84 12.52
CA GLY A 263 4.76 11.07 12.90
C GLY A 263 3.75 10.37 11.99
N LEU A 264 4.17 9.30 11.31
CA LEU A 264 3.30 8.53 10.43
C LEU A 264 2.51 7.47 11.21
N PRO A 265 1.21 7.30 10.93
CA PRO A 265 0.46 6.13 11.39
C PRO A 265 1.05 4.85 10.80
N VAL A 266 0.79 3.72 11.46
CA VAL A 266 1.36 2.42 11.08
C VAL A 266 0.32 1.40 10.63
N ILE A 267 0.63 0.70 9.54
CA ILE A 267 -0.05 -0.54 9.15
C ILE A 267 0.68 -1.69 9.86
N VAL A 268 -0.08 -2.57 10.52
CA VAL A 268 0.46 -3.66 11.33
C VAL A 268 -0.17 -4.99 10.92
N GLY A 269 0.62 -6.01 10.64
CA GLY A 269 0.10 -7.38 10.49
C GLY A 269 0.94 -8.30 9.63
N GLY A 270 0.29 -9.18 8.88
CA GLY A 270 0.95 -10.22 8.09
C GLY A 270 1.78 -11.15 8.99
N PRO A 271 3.12 -11.19 8.88
CA PRO A 271 3.95 -11.95 9.83
C PRO A 271 3.79 -11.49 11.29
N THR A 272 3.44 -10.23 11.56
CA THR A 272 3.26 -9.71 12.93
C THR A 272 1.96 -10.20 13.56
N ASP A 273 0.89 -10.22 12.76
CA ASP A 273 -0.42 -10.75 13.11
C ASP A 273 -0.36 -12.26 13.42
N VAL A 274 0.29 -13.03 12.54
CA VAL A 274 0.49 -14.48 12.72
C VAL A 274 1.26 -14.84 14.00
N LEU A 275 1.92 -13.88 14.69
CA LEU A 275 2.52 -14.11 16.01
C LEU A 275 1.75 -13.46 17.17
N GLY A 276 0.58 -12.89 16.92
CA GLY A 276 -0.23 -12.14 17.90
C GLY A 276 0.39 -10.84 18.41
N ARG A 277 1.45 -10.33 17.76
CA ARG A 277 2.26 -9.20 18.27
C ARG A 277 1.81 -7.82 17.76
N ALA A 278 0.62 -7.74 17.14
CA ALA A 278 0.07 -6.46 16.69
C ALA A 278 -0.15 -5.44 17.83
N PRO A 279 -0.71 -5.81 19.01
CA PRO A 279 -0.88 -4.89 20.13
C PRO A 279 0.45 -4.39 20.69
N GLU A 280 1.47 -5.25 20.79
CA GLU A 280 2.82 -4.85 21.23
C GLU A 280 3.44 -3.82 20.30
N VAL A 281 3.29 -4.01 18.98
CA VAL A 281 3.82 -3.09 17.96
C VAL A 281 3.08 -1.75 17.99
N ILE A 282 1.75 -1.76 18.18
CA ILE A 282 0.95 -0.54 18.40
C ILE A 282 1.38 0.17 19.69
N ALA A 283 1.54 -0.55 20.80
CA ALA A 283 1.96 0.00 22.08
C ALA A 283 3.37 0.63 22.00
N HIS A 284 4.32 -0.04 21.34
CA HIS A 284 5.65 0.51 21.12
C HIS A 284 5.64 1.70 20.15
N TRP A 285 4.81 1.70 19.09
CA TRP A 285 4.63 2.89 18.25
C TRP A 285 4.07 4.07 19.07
N ARG A 286 3.04 3.85 19.90
CA ARG A 286 2.48 4.86 20.83
C ARG A 286 3.54 5.37 21.83
N GLU A 287 4.46 4.51 22.29
CA GLU A 287 5.62 4.89 23.11
C GLU A 287 6.61 5.79 22.33
N ARG A 288 7.04 5.35 21.14
CA ARG A 288 8.01 6.08 20.31
C ARG A 288 7.46 7.44 19.85
N MET A 289 6.18 7.54 19.52
CA MET A 289 5.52 8.81 19.16
C MET A 289 5.66 9.84 20.29
N ARG A 290 5.32 9.44 21.53
CA ARG A 290 5.47 10.30 22.72
C ARG A 290 6.95 10.65 22.99
N ALA A 291 7.87 9.71 22.78
CA ALA A 291 9.31 9.95 22.91
C ALA A 291 9.85 10.97 21.88
N HIS A 292 9.25 11.06 20.69
CA HIS A 292 9.53 12.08 19.67
C HIS A 292 8.68 13.35 19.82
N GLY A 293 7.96 13.51 20.94
CA GLY A 293 7.15 14.70 21.23
C GLY A 293 5.87 14.83 20.38
N ARG A 294 5.38 13.73 19.81
CA ARG A 294 4.17 13.68 18.97
C ARG A 294 3.00 13.04 19.71
N ASP A 295 1.79 13.44 19.34
CA ASP A 295 0.56 12.82 19.83
C ASP A 295 0.29 11.50 19.08
N PRO A 296 0.21 10.35 19.78
CA PRO A 296 -0.14 9.07 19.17
C PRO A 296 -1.65 8.79 19.08
N GLU A 297 -2.52 9.62 19.68
CA GLU A 297 -3.96 9.38 19.63
C GLU A 297 -4.60 10.02 18.38
N GLY A 298 -5.79 9.55 17.99
CA GLY A 298 -6.49 10.01 16.78
C GLY A 298 -5.93 9.49 15.44
N HIS A 299 -4.96 8.57 15.46
CA HIS A 299 -4.44 7.93 14.25
C HIS A 299 -5.25 6.69 13.87
N ASP A 300 -5.50 6.51 12.58
CA ASP A 300 -5.91 5.20 12.06
C ASP A 300 -4.70 4.25 12.05
N LEU A 301 -4.89 3.04 12.59
CA LEU A 301 -3.85 2.01 12.71
C LEU A 301 -4.37 0.70 12.09
N PRO A 302 -4.39 0.56 10.76
CA PRO A 302 -4.96 -0.60 10.08
C PRO A 302 -4.23 -1.89 10.47
N CYS A 303 -4.98 -2.89 10.95
CA CYS A 303 -4.48 -4.20 11.31
C CYS A 303 -4.90 -5.28 10.31
N LEU A 304 -3.93 -5.95 9.68
CA LEU A 304 -4.19 -7.06 8.76
C LEU A 304 -4.47 -8.34 9.54
N GLN A 305 -5.66 -8.90 9.35
CA GLN A 305 -6.10 -10.19 9.91
C GLN A 305 -6.32 -11.23 8.81
N ASN A 306 -6.16 -12.52 9.11
CA ASN A 306 -6.65 -13.60 8.25
C ASN A 306 -8.08 -13.96 8.70
N VAL A 307 -9.03 -14.02 7.75
CA VAL A 307 -10.47 -14.11 8.07
C VAL A 307 -11.15 -15.21 7.28
N PHE A 308 -11.95 -16.04 7.94
CA PHE A 308 -12.79 -17.04 7.29
C PHE A 308 -14.05 -17.31 8.10
N VAL A 309 -15.21 -16.90 7.57
CA VAL A 309 -16.51 -17.09 8.20
C VAL A 309 -17.32 -18.13 7.42
N ALA A 310 -17.94 -19.07 8.13
CA ALA A 310 -18.92 -20.00 7.59
C ALA A 310 -20.17 -20.04 8.50
N GLU A 311 -21.23 -20.73 8.10
CA GLU A 311 -22.48 -20.79 8.87
C GLU A 311 -22.32 -21.36 10.30
N THR A 312 -21.35 -22.25 10.53
CA THR A 312 -21.02 -22.80 11.85
C THR A 312 -19.50 -22.95 12.04
N ASP A 313 -19.05 -23.15 13.29
CA ASP A 313 -17.64 -23.39 13.61
C ASP A 313 -17.14 -24.70 12.95
N GLU A 314 -17.97 -25.74 12.88
CA GLU A 314 -17.68 -27.01 12.22
C GLU A 314 -17.59 -26.86 10.69
N ALA A 315 -18.44 -26.03 10.09
CA ALA A 315 -18.38 -25.72 8.66
C ALA A 315 -17.10 -24.95 8.32
N ALA A 316 -16.72 -23.97 9.15
CA ALA A 316 -15.48 -23.22 8.98
C ALA A 316 -14.25 -24.15 9.10
N HIS A 317 -14.23 -25.02 10.11
CA HIS A 317 -13.17 -26.01 10.30
C HIS A 317 -13.06 -26.96 9.10
N ALA A 318 -14.17 -27.53 8.64
CA ALA A 318 -14.18 -28.49 7.54
C ALA A 318 -13.74 -27.90 6.19
N GLU A 319 -13.94 -26.60 5.93
CA GLU A 319 -13.35 -25.94 4.75
C GLU A 319 -11.84 -25.72 4.93
N LEU A 320 -11.40 -25.30 6.13
CA LEU A 320 -9.98 -25.09 6.43
C LEU A 320 -9.17 -26.41 6.43
N GLU A 321 -9.75 -27.53 6.84
CA GLU A 321 -9.14 -28.87 6.75
C GLU A 321 -8.96 -29.37 5.31
N ARG A 322 -9.76 -28.88 4.35
CA ARG A 322 -9.64 -29.23 2.93
C ARG A 322 -8.50 -28.50 2.23
N VAL A 323 -8.03 -27.40 2.81
CA VAL A 323 -6.89 -26.63 2.31
C VAL A 323 -5.59 -27.35 2.66
N ASP A 324 -4.67 -27.42 1.71
CA ASP A 324 -3.28 -27.72 2.01
C ASP A 324 -2.67 -26.56 2.80
N ALA A 325 -2.81 -26.57 4.12
CA ALA A 325 -2.27 -25.56 5.03
C ALA A 325 -0.74 -25.39 4.86
N SER A 326 -0.04 -26.42 4.37
CA SER A 326 1.38 -26.34 4.06
C SER A 326 1.69 -25.65 2.73
N TRP A 327 0.72 -25.41 1.84
CA TRP A 327 0.92 -24.68 0.57
C TRP A 327 1.53 -23.30 0.81
N SER A 328 0.91 -22.51 1.69
CA SER A 328 1.39 -21.16 2.03
C SER A 328 2.78 -21.21 2.66
N LEU A 329 3.06 -22.24 3.45
CA LEU A 329 4.36 -22.45 4.10
C LEU A 329 5.45 -22.90 3.10
N ARG A 330 5.12 -23.70 2.09
CA ARG A 330 6.05 -24.08 1.01
C ARG A 330 6.43 -22.86 0.16
N VAL A 331 5.44 -22.09 -0.28
CA VAL A 331 5.68 -20.87 -1.05
C VAL A 331 6.51 -19.86 -0.24
N LEU A 332 6.14 -19.60 1.02
CA LEU A 332 6.89 -18.70 1.90
C LEU A 332 8.29 -19.21 2.27
N ARG A 333 8.54 -20.52 2.24
CA ARG A 333 9.89 -21.09 2.42
C ARG A 333 10.82 -20.79 1.23
N GLU A 334 10.27 -20.66 0.02
CA GLU A 334 11.05 -20.35 -1.18
C GLU A 334 11.34 -18.86 -1.35
N VAL A 335 10.43 -17.97 -0.93
CA VAL A 335 10.51 -16.52 -1.25
C VAL A 335 10.48 -15.60 -0.03
N GLY A 336 9.95 -16.07 1.11
CA GLY A 336 9.78 -15.27 2.33
C GLY A 336 11.06 -15.07 3.16
N SER A 337 12.24 -15.26 2.58
CA SER A 337 13.55 -15.13 3.23
C SER A 337 14.32 -13.92 2.69
N PRO A 338 14.97 -13.11 3.55
CA PRO A 338 15.87 -12.05 3.13
C PRO A 338 17.28 -12.56 2.76
N ILE A 339 17.57 -13.85 2.96
CA ILE A 339 18.93 -14.40 2.85
C ILE A 339 19.41 -14.45 1.39
N GLY A 340 20.63 -13.96 1.15
CA GLY A 340 21.31 -13.98 -0.15
C GLY A 340 21.59 -15.40 -0.67
N ARG A 341 21.84 -15.52 -1.98
CA ARG A 341 22.30 -16.80 -2.59
C ARG A 341 23.67 -17.26 -2.08
N ASP A 342 24.44 -16.36 -1.48
CA ASP A 342 25.70 -16.59 -0.79
C ASP A 342 25.53 -16.94 0.70
N GLY A 343 24.30 -17.02 1.19
CA GLY A 343 23.96 -17.34 2.58
C GLY A 343 24.05 -16.15 3.55
N LYS A 344 24.33 -14.92 3.10
CA LYS A 344 24.38 -13.75 3.98
C LYS A 344 22.99 -13.25 4.37
N VAL A 345 22.90 -12.66 5.56
CA VAL A 345 21.76 -11.87 6.03
C VAL A 345 22.06 -10.40 5.74
N PRO A 346 21.18 -9.66 5.04
CA PRO A 346 21.30 -8.22 4.84
C PRO A 346 21.22 -7.42 6.14
N GLU A 347 21.83 -6.24 6.19
CA GLU A 347 21.88 -5.41 7.40
C GLU A 347 20.47 -4.94 7.82
N GLY A 348 20.09 -5.16 9.09
CA GLY A 348 18.77 -4.82 9.62
C GLY A 348 17.66 -5.84 9.32
N TYR A 349 17.98 -6.94 8.62
CA TYR A 349 17.07 -8.04 8.31
C TYR A 349 17.21 -9.25 9.23
N GLU A 350 17.97 -9.15 10.33
CA GLU A 350 18.20 -10.22 11.30
C GLU A 350 16.87 -10.70 11.93
N HIS A 351 15.97 -9.76 12.21
CA HIS A 351 14.60 -10.01 12.68
C HIS A 351 13.70 -10.75 11.67
N TRP A 352 14.12 -10.85 10.39
CA TRP A 352 13.37 -11.53 9.33
C TRP A 352 13.87 -12.95 9.04
N VAL A 353 15.13 -13.28 9.37
CA VAL A 353 15.78 -14.59 9.12
C VAL A 353 14.92 -15.79 9.54
N GLN A 354 14.37 -15.74 10.75
CA GLN A 354 13.58 -16.83 11.33
C GLN A 354 12.07 -16.70 11.07
N ARG A 355 11.60 -15.68 10.32
CA ARG A 355 10.16 -15.40 10.20
C ARG A 355 9.36 -16.53 9.57
N TRP A 356 9.93 -17.33 8.67
CA TRP A 356 9.25 -18.51 8.13
C TRP A 356 9.08 -19.63 9.18
N GLN A 357 10.07 -19.83 10.07
CA GLN A 357 10.01 -20.80 11.17
C GLN A 357 8.98 -20.36 12.22
N GLN A 358 8.97 -19.07 12.57
CA GLN A 358 8.02 -18.49 13.50
C GLN A 358 6.58 -18.59 12.96
N ARG A 359 6.36 -18.36 11.65
CA ARG A 359 5.05 -18.63 11.01
C ARG A 359 4.65 -20.11 11.08
N GLN A 360 5.58 -21.06 10.93
CA GLN A 360 5.27 -22.50 11.08
C GLN A 360 4.87 -22.88 12.52
N LEU A 361 5.58 -22.34 13.52
CA LEU A 361 5.27 -22.61 14.93
C LEU A 361 3.90 -22.05 15.34
N ALA A 362 3.52 -20.89 14.80
CA ALA A 362 2.23 -20.25 15.04
C ALA A 362 1.09 -20.74 14.10
N SER A 363 1.35 -21.73 13.22
CA SER A 363 0.34 -22.38 12.38
C SER A 363 0.02 -23.81 12.82
N GLY A 364 0.38 -24.20 14.04
CA GLY A 364 0.05 -25.50 14.64
C GLY A 364 -0.60 -25.34 16.02
N GLU A 365 -0.99 -26.45 16.66
CA GLU A 365 -1.67 -26.46 17.98
C GLU A 365 -0.89 -25.75 19.11
N ALA A 366 0.41 -25.51 18.93
CA ALA A 366 1.26 -24.76 19.85
C ALA A 366 1.13 -23.22 19.71
N ALA A 367 0.23 -22.71 18.87
CA ALA A 367 -0.01 -21.30 18.62
C ALA A 367 -0.59 -20.57 19.85
N ARG A 368 0.29 -20.24 20.80
CA ARG A 368 0.01 -19.28 21.88
C ARG A 368 0.11 -17.86 21.33
N THR A 369 -0.95 -17.39 20.71
CA THR A 369 -1.13 -15.99 20.32
C THR A 369 -2.34 -15.44 21.09
N ASP A 370 -2.13 -14.38 21.88
CA ASP A 370 -3.21 -13.70 22.60
C ASP A 370 -4.17 -12.93 21.67
N VAL A 371 -3.84 -12.90 20.37
CA VAL A 371 -4.73 -12.57 19.25
C VAL A 371 -5.03 -13.87 18.47
N PRO A 372 -6.29 -14.29 18.31
CA PRO A 372 -6.66 -15.43 17.48
C PRO A 372 -6.84 -15.03 15.99
N GLN A 373 -6.61 -15.97 15.07
CA GLN A 373 -7.04 -15.81 13.67
C GLN A 373 -8.58 -15.78 13.60
N LEU A 374 -9.13 -14.97 12.68
CA LEU A 374 -10.57 -14.67 12.62
C LEU A 374 -11.37 -15.75 11.87
N PHE A 375 -11.33 -16.98 12.41
CA PHE A 375 -11.92 -18.19 11.82
C PHE A 375 -13.07 -18.75 12.68
N GLY A 376 -14.22 -19.05 12.05
CA GLY A 376 -15.37 -19.71 12.70
C GLY A 376 -16.74 -19.29 12.14
N SER A 377 -17.77 -19.47 12.95
CA SER A 377 -19.10 -18.88 12.79
C SER A 377 -19.11 -17.36 13.05
N PRO A 378 -20.16 -16.61 12.65
CA PRO A 378 -20.26 -15.18 12.96
C PRO A 378 -20.17 -14.88 14.46
N ASP A 379 -20.70 -15.75 15.32
CA ASP A 379 -20.65 -15.60 16.78
C ASP A 379 -19.24 -15.86 17.35
N THR A 380 -18.49 -16.80 16.80
CA THR A 380 -17.11 -17.07 17.22
C THR A 380 -16.16 -16.00 16.69
N VAL A 381 -16.32 -15.57 15.43
CA VAL A 381 -15.53 -14.48 14.85
C VAL A 381 -15.84 -13.13 15.51
N ALA A 382 -17.07 -12.88 15.94
CA ALA A 382 -17.38 -11.70 16.76
C ALA A 382 -16.61 -11.69 18.10
N LYS A 383 -16.50 -12.82 18.80
CA LYS A 383 -15.71 -12.90 20.05
C LYS A 383 -14.22 -12.61 19.78
N GLN A 384 -13.68 -13.12 18.67
CA GLN A 384 -12.31 -12.88 18.24
C GLN A 384 -12.06 -11.41 17.88
N VAL A 385 -13.01 -10.75 17.19
CA VAL A 385 -12.97 -9.30 16.90
C VAL A 385 -13.10 -8.44 18.17
N GLN A 386 -13.91 -8.84 19.14
CA GLN A 386 -13.96 -8.15 20.44
C GLN A 386 -12.62 -8.26 21.19
N ALA A 387 -11.96 -9.41 21.17
CA ALA A 387 -10.64 -9.58 21.78
C ALA A 387 -9.55 -8.68 21.14
N LEU A 388 -9.61 -8.46 19.82
CA LEU A 388 -8.79 -7.46 19.13
C LEU A 388 -9.10 -6.03 19.60
N ARG A 389 -10.40 -5.68 19.72
CA ARG A 389 -10.86 -4.37 20.19
C ARG A 389 -10.42 -4.07 21.62
N ASP A 390 -10.52 -5.06 22.51
CA ASP A 390 -10.08 -4.96 23.92
C ASP A 390 -8.56 -4.74 24.03
N GLN A 391 -7.79 -5.12 23.01
CA GLN A 391 -6.35 -4.90 22.89
C GLN A 391 -5.99 -3.60 22.14
N GLY A 392 -6.99 -2.77 21.82
CA GLY A 392 -6.80 -1.46 21.19
C GLY A 392 -6.63 -1.47 19.67
N VAL A 393 -7.15 -2.49 18.98
CA VAL A 393 -7.24 -2.52 17.51
C VAL A 393 -8.60 -1.97 17.06
N GLU A 394 -8.57 -0.86 16.33
CA GLU A 394 -9.76 -0.08 15.95
C GLU A 394 -10.12 -0.20 14.45
N HIS A 395 -9.21 -0.75 13.63
CA HIS A 395 -9.40 -0.98 12.20
C HIS A 395 -8.85 -2.36 11.83
N VAL A 396 -9.71 -3.26 11.37
CA VAL A 396 -9.33 -4.59 10.87
C VAL A 396 -9.52 -4.63 9.36
N PHE A 397 -8.48 -4.95 8.59
CA PHE A 397 -8.61 -5.24 7.17
C PHE A 397 -8.30 -6.73 6.91
N GLY A 398 -9.28 -7.46 6.38
CA GLY A 398 -9.30 -8.91 6.36
C GLY A 398 -8.80 -9.52 5.06
N ARG A 399 -7.87 -10.47 5.17
CA ARG A 399 -7.54 -11.41 4.10
C ARG A 399 -8.52 -12.57 4.12
N PHE A 400 -9.55 -12.48 3.27
CA PHE A 400 -10.54 -13.54 3.04
C PHE A 400 -10.03 -14.62 2.06
N THR A 401 -9.06 -14.29 1.20
CA THR A 401 -8.49 -15.21 0.20
C THR A 401 -7.52 -16.19 0.83
N ILE A 402 -7.97 -17.43 1.03
CA ILE A 402 -7.15 -18.57 1.45
C ILE A 402 -6.89 -19.46 0.22
N PRO A 403 -5.62 -19.62 -0.23
CA PRO A 403 -5.30 -20.40 -1.42
C PRO A 403 -5.84 -21.83 -1.34
N GLY A 404 -6.58 -22.27 -2.37
CA GLY A 404 -7.23 -23.57 -2.42
C GLY A 404 -8.69 -23.59 -1.94
N ILE A 405 -9.19 -22.54 -1.28
CA ILE A 405 -10.63 -22.36 -1.04
C ILE A 405 -11.30 -21.80 -2.32
N PRO A 406 -12.39 -22.43 -2.83
CA PRO A 406 -13.14 -21.91 -3.98
C PRO A 406 -13.68 -20.50 -3.77
N PHE A 407 -13.69 -19.68 -4.83
CA PHE A 407 -14.04 -18.27 -4.70
C PHE A 407 -15.48 -18.02 -4.19
N ASP A 408 -16.45 -18.89 -4.51
CA ASP A 408 -17.81 -18.79 -3.96
C ASP A 408 -17.84 -18.86 -2.41
N ARG A 409 -16.93 -19.63 -1.81
CA ARG A 409 -16.76 -19.72 -0.35
C ARG A 409 -16.05 -18.48 0.20
N VAL A 410 -15.08 -17.92 -0.53
CA VAL A 410 -14.43 -16.64 -0.16
C VAL A 410 -15.44 -15.49 -0.19
N GLN A 411 -16.29 -15.43 -1.22
CA GLN A 411 -17.37 -14.45 -1.34
C GLN A 411 -18.42 -14.61 -0.24
N ARG A 412 -18.81 -15.84 0.11
CA ARG A 412 -19.75 -16.12 1.21
C ARG A 412 -19.17 -15.77 2.58
N SER A 413 -17.88 -16.03 2.79
CA SER A 413 -17.13 -15.64 3.99
C SER A 413 -17.07 -14.13 4.17
N LEU A 414 -16.81 -13.38 3.09
CA LEU A 414 -16.88 -11.91 3.09
C LEU A 414 -18.30 -11.39 3.40
N GLU A 415 -19.32 -12.00 2.80
CA GLU A 415 -20.73 -11.65 3.04
C GLU A 415 -21.12 -11.85 4.50
N LEU A 416 -20.88 -13.05 5.06
CA LEU A 416 -21.12 -13.36 6.48
C LEU A 416 -20.38 -12.40 7.41
N PHE A 417 -19.12 -12.09 7.12
CA PHE A 417 -18.35 -11.13 7.92
C PHE A 417 -18.98 -9.72 7.88
N ALA A 418 -19.28 -9.20 6.70
CA ALA A 418 -19.78 -7.84 6.56
C ALA A 418 -21.23 -7.66 7.02
N THR A 419 -22.06 -8.72 6.96
CA THR A 419 -23.49 -8.66 7.31
C THR A 419 -23.81 -9.14 8.73
N GLU A 420 -23.05 -10.08 9.28
CA GLU A 420 -23.32 -10.65 10.61
C GLU A 420 -22.25 -10.32 11.67
N VAL A 421 -20.99 -10.05 11.29
CA VAL A 421 -19.91 -9.75 12.26
C VAL A 421 -19.69 -8.23 12.40
N ALA A 422 -19.28 -7.57 11.32
CA ALA A 422 -18.91 -6.16 11.31
C ALA A 422 -19.98 -5.20 11.89
N PRO A 423 -21.29 -5.39 11.68
CA PRO A 423 -22.31 -4.51 12.25
C PRO A 423 -22.35 -4.50 13.77
N ARG A 424 -21.90 -5.58 14.44
CA ARG A 424 -21.86 -5.69 15.91
C ARG A 424 -20.88 -4.71 16.58
N PHE A 425 -19.98 -4.09 15.79
CA PHE A 425 -18.95 -3.16 16.26
C PHE A 425 -19.08 -1.77 15.65
N ARG A 426 -20.20 -1.50 14.95
CA ARG A 426 -20.48 -0.26 14.20
C ARG A 426 -21.64 0.52 14.82
N GLU A 427 -21.47 1.00 16.05
CA GLU A 427 -22.48 1.84 16.70
C GLU A 427 -22.57 3.23 16.02
N SER A 428 -23.71 3.47 15.37
CA SER A 428 -24.20 4.78 14.90
C SER A 428 -23.20 5.68 14.13
N ARG A 429 -22.51 5.17 13.10
CA ARG A 429 -21.98 6.08 12.05
C ARG A 429 -23.10 6.41 11.04
N PRO A 430 -23.36 7.69 10.72
CA PRO A 430 -24.17 8.04 9.56
C PRO A 430 -23.57 7.47 8.28
N ALA A 431 -24.39 7.28 7.24
CA ALA A 431 -23.85 7.01 5.91
C ALA A 431 -22.92 8.17 5.48
N PRO A 432 -21.80 7.92 4.80
CA PRO A 432 -20.90 8.98 4.37
C PRO A 432 -21.69 9.98 3.50
N PRO A 433 -21.52 11.29 3.69
CA PRO A 433 -22.16 12.27 2.81
C PRO A 433 -21.63 12.06 1.38
N PRO A 434 -22.49 12.18 0.34
CA PRO A 434 -22.03 12.09 -1.04
C PRO A 434 -20.95 13.16 -1.27
N ALA A 435 -19.87 12.77 -1.96
CA ALA A 435 -18.72 13.64 -2.16
C ALA A 435 -19.15 15.00 -2.72
N ALA A 436 -18.88 16.07 -1.98
CA ALA A 436 -19.23 17.42 -2.36
C ALA A 436 -18.35 17.85 -3.54
N VAL A 437 -18.85 17.63 -4.76
CA VAL A 437 -18.28 18.21 -5.97
C VAL A 437 -18.57 19.71 -5.97
N GLU A 438 -17.79 20.46 -5.20
CA GLU A 438 -17.63 21.89 -5.42
C GLU A 438 -16.97 22.06 -6.79
N ALA A 439 -17.80 22.15 -7.82
CA ALA A 439 -17.39 22.46 -9.17
C ALA A 439 -16.74 23.85 -9.16
N ALA A 440 -15.40 23.87 -9.13
CA ALA A 440 -14.61 25.10 -9.12
C ALA A 440 -15.04 26.01 -10.27
N ALA A 441 -15.78 27.07 -9.93
CA ALA A 441 -16.33 27.99 -10.91
C ALA A 441 -15.17 28.69 -11.63
N ALA A 442 -14.99 28.38 -12.92
CA ALA A 442 -13.95 28.98 -13.72
C ALA A 442 -14.13 30.51 -13.74
N PRO A 443 -13.08 31.31 -13.42
CA PRO A 443 -13.15 32.76 -13.56
C PRO A 443 -13.30 33.12 -15.04
N GLY A 444 -14.26 34.00 -15.34
CA GLY A 444 -14.55 34.51 -16.69
C GLY A 444 -13.86 35.83 -17.02
#